data_AF-A0A8B2ZMY3-F1
#
_entry.id   AF-A0A8B2ZMY3-F1
#
_cell.length_a   1.000
_cell.length_b   1.000
_cell.length_c   1.000
_cell.angle_alpha   90.00
_cell.angle_beta   90.00
_cell.angle_gamma   90.00
#
_symmetry.space_group_name_H-M   'P 1'
#
loop_
_entity.id
_entity.type
_entity.pdbx_description
1 polymer ?
#
loop_
_entity_poly.entity_id
_entity_poly.type
_entity_poly.pdbx_seq_one_letter_code
_entity_poly.pdbx_strand_id
1 'polypeptide(L)'
;MSKLLIDDYPILVLPKLATEIGLNEAIVLQQIHYWLGSSKHIHDGFNWIYNSYKEWEEQFPFWSNVTIRRTITSLEKQNLIITSNYNKAGFDKTKWYTINYLELEGVSKRVAQNEQTMWSKRANGVAQNEQVEQLKMSKPIPETTQETTSETSTRDILSGNPTVSPIPYKEIIGYLNEKAGKQFKHNTGKSKRCIEARWNEDFRLDDFKKVIDIKTSEWLGTSQEKYLRPETLFGTKFEGYLNQETNTQPNNPYANAFENAQPLDIENLPF
;
A
#
# COMPACT_ATOMS: atom_id res chain seq x y z
N MET A 1 -46.49 21.75 3.19
CA MET A 1 -45.40 22.67 2.87
C MET A 1 -44.17 21.82 2.57
N SER A 2 -43.72 21.77 1.32
CA SER A 2 -42.62 20.91 0.87
C SER A 2 -41.28 21.42 1.40
N LYS A 3 -40.76 20.78 2.47
CA LYS A 3 -39.41 20.99 3.04
C LYS A 3 -38.31 20.41 2.13
N LEU A 4 -38.19 20.93 0.91
CA LEU A 4 -37.10 20.56 -0.02
C LEU A 4 -36.20 21.76 -0.34
N LEU A 5 -36.43 22.90 0.31
CA LEU A 5 -35.59 24.10 0.27
C LEU A 5 -35.08 24.37 1.68
N ILE A 6 -33.80 24.76 1.75
CA ILE A 6 -32.85 24.74 2.88
C ILE A 6 -33.50 24.87 4.27
N ASP A 7 -33.89 23.73 4.84
CA ASP A 7 -34.25 23.53 6.26
C ASP A 7 -33.21 22.64 6.98
N ASP A 8 -32.14 22.23 6.28
CA ASP A 8 -31.12 21.27 6.74
C ASP A 8 -29.71 21.70 6.25
N TYR A 9 -28.65 21.19 6.89
CA TYR A 9 -27.26 21.57 6.61
C TYR A 9 -26.80 21.02 5.25
N PRO A 10 -26.48 21.88 4.26
CA PRO A 10 -26.12 21.42 2.93
C PRO A 10 -24.74 20.77 2.91
N ILE A 11 -24.61 19.65 2.19
CA ILE A 11 -23.32 19.03 1.91
C ILE A 11 -22.58 19.92 0.89
N LEU A 12 -21.55 20.63 1.37
CA LEU A 12 -20.69 21.46 0.53
C LEU A 12 -19.69 20.57 -0.21
N VAL A 13 -19.61 20.71 -1.53
CA VAL A 13 -18.62 20.00 -2.36
C VAL A 13 -18.02 21.00 -3.34
N LEU A 14 -16.69 21.07 -3.38
CA LEU A 14 -16.01 21.88 -4.37
C LEU A 14 -16.03 21.14 -5.72
N PRO A 15 -16.62 21.70 -6.79
CA PRO A 15 -16.68 21.03 -8.09
C PRO A 15 -15.28 20.69 -8.65
N LYS A 16 -14.28 21.54 -8.36
CA LYS A 16 -12.88 21.27 -8.71
C LYS A 16 -12.39 19.98 -8.07
N LEU A 17 -12.59 19.82 -6.76
CA LEU A 17 -12.21 18.60 -6.03
C LEU A 17 -12.93 17.37 -6.60
N ALA A 18 -14.24 17.46 -6.81
CA ALA A 18 -15.05 16.36 -7.35
C ALA A 18 -14.60 15.91 -8.75
N THR A 19 -14.07 16.82 -9.57
CA THR A 19 -13.56 16.51 -10.90
C THR A 19 -12.27 15.69 -10.83
N GLU A 20 -11.43 15.93 -9.82
CA GLU A 20 -10.13 15.27 -9.67
C GLU A 20 -10.23 13.88 -9.05
N ILE A 21 -11.02 13.74 -7.98
CA ILE A 21 -11.00 12.52 -7.16
C ILE A 21 -12.29 11.71 -7.24
N GLY A 22 -13.33 12.26 -7.89
CA GLY A 22 -14.68 11.73 -7.94
C GLY A 22 -15.64 12.46 -7.01
N LEU A 23 -16.91 12.56 -7.40
CA LEU A 23 -17.95 13.26 -6.63
C LEU A 23 -18.17 12.64 -5.24
N ASN A 24 -18.31 11.32 -5.18
CA ASN A 24 -18.58 10.62 -3.92
C ASN A 24 -17.38 10.74 -2.97
N GLU A 25 -16.18 10.58 -3.51
CA GLU A 25 -14.92 10.74 -2.80
C GLU A 25 -14.76 12.17 -2.26
N ALA A 26 -15.06 13.18 -3.07
CA ALA A 26 -15.00 14.58 -2.65
C ALA A 26 -15.98 14.91 -1.52
N ILE A 27 -17.21 14.39 -1.57
CA ILE A 27 -18.20 14.54 -0.50
C ILE A 27 -17.66 13.96 0.82
N VAL A 28 -17.20 12.70 0.81
CA VAL A 28 -16.71 12.05 2.03
C VAL A 28 -15.46 12.76 2.55
N LEU A 29 -14.52 13.09 1.67
CA LEU A 29 -13.28 13.78 2.04
C LEU A 29 -13.56 15.15 2.67
N GLN A 30 -14.49 15.92 2.09
CA GLN A 30 -14.89 17.22 2.63
C GLN A 30 -15.56 17.08 4.00
N GLN A 31 -16.38 16.05 4.19
CA GLN A 31 -17.01 15.78 5.48
C GLN A 31 -15.98 15.40 6.54
N ILE A 32 -14.99 14.57 6.21
CA ILE A 32 -13.86 14.26 7.10
C ILE A 32 -13.10 15.55 7.48
N HIS A 33 -12.83 16.41 6.50
CA HIS A 33 -12.13 17.68 6.73
C HIS A 33 -12.87 18.58 7.73
N TYR A 34 -14.20 18.71 7.57
CA TYR A 34 -15.04 19.47 8.49
C TYR A 34 -14.90 18.95 9.93
N TRP A 35 -15.04 17.64 10.13
CA TRP A 35 -14.95 17.04 11.46
C TRP A 35 -13.55 17.14 12.07
N LEU A 36 -12.49 17.07 11.25
CA LEU A 36 -11.11 17.26 11.71
C LEU A 36 -10.87 18.66 12.29
N GLY A 37 -11.54 19.68 11.77
CA GLY A 37 -11.44 21.06 12.29
C GLY A 37 -11.99 21.22 13.71
N SER A 38 -12.90 20.33 14.13
CA SER A 38 -13.51 20.34 15.47
C SER A 38 -13.01 19.21 16.38
N SER A 39 -12.19 18.29 15.85
CA SER A 39 -11.72 17.13 16.59
C SER A 39 -10.70 17.51 17.67
N LYS A 40 -10.77 16.82 18.81
CA LYS A 40 -9.81 16.92 19.92
C LYS A 40 -8.96 15.66 20.05
N HIS A 41 -9.14 14.69 19.16
CA HIS A 41 -8.43 13.43 19.23
C HIS A 41 -7.13 13.52 18.46
N ILE A 42 -6.02 13.65 19.19
CA ILE A 42 -4.67 13.73 18.64
C ILE A 42 -3.98 12.40 18.88
N HIS A 43 -3.53 11.76 17.81
CA HIS A 43 -2.69 10.57 17.85
C HIS A 43 -1.53 10.75 16.86
N ASP A 44 -0.32 10.43 17.31
CA ASP A 44 0.90 10.52 16.51
C ASP A 44 1.15 11.93 15.92
N GLY A 45 0.71 12.97 16.63
CA GLY A 45 0.82 14.37 16.20
C GLY A 45 -0.21 14.83 15.18
N PHE A 46 -1.17 13.97 14.79
CA PHE A 46 -2.24 14.30 13.85
C PHE A 46 -3.61 14.30 14.52
N ASN A 47 -4.51 15.15 14.02
CA ASN A 47 -5.93 15.09 14.39
C ASN A 47 -6.59 13.90 13.70
N TRP A 48 -7.45 13.20 14.42
CA TRP A 48 -8.22 12.09 13.91
C TRP A 48 -9.69 12.26 14.22
N ILE A 49 -10.54 11.71 13.35
CA ILE A 49 -11.94 11.47 13.65
C ILE A 49 -12.18 9.97 13.64
N TYR A 50 -13.24 9.52 14.30
CA TYR A 50 -13.67 8.14 14.20
C TYR A 50 -15.11 8.10 13.73
N ASN A 51 -15.42 7.09 12.91
CA ASN A 51 -16.78 6.88 12.45
C ASN A 51 -16.97 5.43 12.01
N SER A 52 -18.08 4.83 12.41
CA SER A 52 -18.52 3.54 11.90
C SER A 52 -19.21 3.71 10.55
N TYR A 53 -19.35 2.62 9.79
CA TYR A 53 -20.09 2.68 8.52
C TYR A 53 -21.58 2.99 8.72
N LYS A 54 -22.14 2.70 9.90
CA LYS A 54 -23.54 3.01 10.22
C LYS A 54 -23.72 4.52 10.47
N GLU A 55 -22.82 5.13 11.24
CA GLU A 55 -22.85 6.58 11.47
C GLU A 55 -22.55 7.37 10.18
N TRP A 56 -21.74 6.82 9.27
CA TRP A 56 -21.61 7.38 7.92
C TRP A 56 -22.92 7.31 7.11
N GLU A 57 -23.71 6.26 7.27
CA GLU A 57 -25.01 6.09 6.61
C GLU A 57 -26.05 7.07 7.16
N GLU A 58 -25.95 7.44 8.45
CA GLU A 58 -26.75 8.51 9.05
C GLU A 58 -26.41 9.90 8.46
N GLN A 59 -25.13 10.16 8.15
CA GLN A 59 -24.69 11.41 7.49
C GLN A 59 -24.98 11.43 5.98
N PHE A 60 -24.99 10.26 5.35
CA PHE A 60 -25.25 10.11 3.92
C PHE A 60 -26.42 9.14 3.68
N PRO A 61 -27.65 9.51 4.08
CA PRO A 61 -28.81 8.61 4.03
C PRO A 61 -29.25 8.26 2.60
N PHE A 62 -28.69 8.94 1.59
CA PHE A 62 -28.88 8.66 0.17
C PHE A 62 -27.89 7.63 -0.39
N TRP A 63 -26.97 7.11 0.43
CA TRP A 63 -26.03 6.05 0.05
C TRP A 63 -26.22 4.80 0.88
N SER A 64 -26.10 3.64 0.22
CA SER A 64 -26.02 2.36 0.91
C SER A 64 -24.67 2.19 1.61
N ASN A 65 -24.64 1.36 2.66
CA ASN A 65 -23.40 0.95 3.32
C ASN A 65 -22.30 0.46 2.36
N VAL A 66 -22.70 -0.24 1.29
CA VAL A 66 -21.78 -0.72 0.24
C VAL A 66 -21.14 0.45 -0.53
N THR A 67 -21.92 1.49 -0.84
CA THR A 67 -21.44 2.68 -1.52
C THR A 67 -20.45 3.43 -0.65
N ILE A 68 -20.79 3.66 0.62
CA ILE A 68 -19.91 4.30 1.61
C ILE A 68 -18.59 3.56 1.73
N ARG A 69 -18.63 2.23 1.90
CA ARG A 69 -17.43 1.38 1.98
C ARG A 69 -16.58 1.48 0.73
N ARG A 70 -17.19 1.45 -0.45
CA ARG A 70 -16.49 1.57 -1.74
C ARG A 70 -15.79 2.93 -1.85
N THR A 71 -16.48 4.00 -1.49
CA THR A 71 -15.94 5.37 -1.52
C THR A 71 -14.77 5.54 -0.55
N ILE A 72 -14.90 5.09 0.70
CA ILE A 72 -13.80 5.13 1.69
C ILE A 72 -12.60 4.31 1.21
N THR A 73 -12.84 3.11 0.66
CA THR A 73 -11.78 2.27 0.09
C THR A 73 -11.12 2.94 -1.12
N SER A 74 -11.87 3.71 -1.91
CA SER A 74 -11.34 4.51 -3.04
C SER A 74 -10.40 5.59 -2.53
N LEU A 75 -10.80 6.36 -1.51
CA LEU A 75 -9.98 7.40 -0.88
C LEU A 75 -8.69 6.84 -0.25
N GLU A 76 -8.75 5.67 0.38
CA GLU A 76 -7.57 4.97 0.91
C GLU A 76 -6.61 4.55 -0.20
N LYS A 77 -7.14 4.04 -1.31
CA LYS A 77 -6.32 3.66 -2.47
C LYS A 77 -5.65 4.86 -3.13
N GLN A 78 -6.33 6.00 -3.16
CA GLN A 78 -5.78 7.28 -3.62
C GLN A 78 -4.83 7.92 -2.59
N ASN A 79 -4.66 7.32 -1.41
CA ASN A 79 -3.83 7.83 -0.32
C ASN A 79 -4.23 9.23 0.18
N LEU A 80 -5.49 9.63 -0.05
CA LEU A 80 -6.05 10.92 0.35
C LEU A 80 -6.48 10.93 1.83
N ILE A 81 -6.84 9.75 2.34
CA ILE A 81 -7.12 9.54 3.75
C ILE A 81 -6.20 8.43 4.29
N ILE A 82 -5.80 8.60 5.53
CA ILE A 82 -5.08 7.60 6.31
C ILE A 82 -6.07 7.02 7.31
N THR A 83 -6.05 5.70 7.48
CA THR A 83 -6.95 5.02 8.42
C THR A 83 -6.20 4.21 9.45
N SER A 84 -6.70 4.22 10.68
CA SER A 84 -6.13 3.48 11.80
C SER A 84 -7.23 2.86 12.67
N ASN A 85 -6.83 2.13 13.71
CA ASN A 85 -7.72 1.58 14.72
C ASN A 85 -7.16 1.91 16.11
N TYR A 86 -7.82 2.84 16.81
CA TYR A 86 -7.51 3.21 18.19
C TYR A 86 -8.62 2.78 19.17
N ASN A 87 -9.46 1.81 18.77
CA ASN A 87 -10.56 1.32 19.62
C ASN A 87 -10.02 0.44 20.75
N LYS A 88 -10.63 0.57 21.94
CA LYS A 88 -10.25 -0.24 23.11
C LYS A 88 -10.78 -1.67 23.05
N ALA A 89 -11.92 -1.87 22.38
CA ALA A 89 -12.59 -3.16 22.30
C ALA A 89 -12.42 -3.79 20.91
N GLY A 90 -12.04 -5.07 20.85
CA GLY A 90 -11.78 -5.75 19.57
C GLY A 90 -13.02 -6.01 18.69
N PHE A 91 -14.23 -5.94 19.25
CA PHE A 91 -15.49 -6.05 18.50
C PHE A 91 -15.97 -4.71 17.94
N ASP A 92 -15.38 -3.60 18.38
CA ASP A 92 -15.71 -2.27 17.89
C ASP A 92 -15.11 -2.08 16.49
N LYS A 93 -16.00 -1.93 15.50
CA LYS A 93 -15.65 -1.80 14.08
C LYS A 93 -15.52 -0.34 13.64
N THR A 94 -15.57 0.61 14.58
CA THR A 94 -15.34 2.02 14.31
C THR A 94 -13.94 2.21 13.73
N LYS A 95 -13.83 2.99 12.66
CA LYS A 95 -12.53 3.23 12.03
C LYS A 95 -12.13 4.67 12.28
N TRP A 96 -10.84 4.89 12.43
CA TRP A 96 -10.26 6.21 12.63
C TRP A 96 -9.72 6.73 11.29
N TYR A 97 -9.97 8.00 11.01
CA TYR A 97 -9.62 8.66 9.76
C TYR A 97 -8.89 9.97 10.02
N THR A 98 -7.88 10.25 9.18
CA THR A 98 -7.28 11.57 9.03
C THR A 98 -7.00 11.84 7.55
N ILE A 99 -6.82 13.10 7.17
CA ILE A 99 -6.55 13.50 5.78
C ILE A 99 -5.05 13.58 5.57
N ASN A 100 -4.58 12.99 4.47
CA ASN A 100 -3.24 13.21 3.99
C ASN A 100 -3.19 14.52 3.18
N TYR A 101 -2.98 15.64 3.87
CA TYR A 101 -2.95 16.96 3.23
C TYR A 101 -1.78 17.11 2.23
N LEU A 102 -0.68 16.37 2.42
CA LEU A 102 0.45 16.38 1.48
C LEU A 102 0.06 15.84 0.11
N GLU A 103 -0.70 14.73 0.07
CA GLU A 103 -1.19 14.16 -1.19
C GLU A 103 -2.27 15.05 -1.83
N LEU A 104 -3.11 15.69 -1.01
CA LEU A 104 -4.13 16.62 -1.49
C LEU A 104 -3.52 17.86 -2.18
N GLU A 105 -2.41 18.38 -1.67
CA GLU A 105 -1.64 19.42 -2.37
C GLU A 105 -1.03 18.92 -3.68
N GLY A 106 -0.60 17.65 -3.73
CA GLY A 106 -0.13 16.99 -4.95
C GLY A 106 -1.21 16.94 -6.04
N VAL A 107 -2.45 16.64 -5.66
CA VAL A 107 -3.62 16.74 -6.56
C VAL A 107 -3.76 18.18 -7.09
N SER A 108 -3.68 19.19 -6.22
CA SER A 108 -3.78 20.60 -6.61
C SER A 108 -2.64 21.07 -7.55
N LYS A 109 -1.42 20.58 -7.35
CA LYS A 109 -0.26 20.91 -8.20
C LYS A 109 -0.34 20.30 -9.61
N ARG A 110 -0.94 19.10 -9.74
CA ARG A 110 -1.23 18.50 -11.06
C ARG A 110 -2.20 19.35 -11.88
N VAL A 111 -3.13 20.07 -11.22
CA VAL A 111 -4.08 20.99 -11.87
C VAL A 111 -3.37 22.20 -12.48
N ALA A 112 -2.42 22.82 -11.76
CA ALA A 112 -1.73 24.02 -12.24
C ALA A 112 -0.91 23.80 -13.54
N GLN A 113 -0.48 22.57 -13.81
CA GLN A 113 0.25 22.21 -15.03
C GLN A 113 -0.67 21.73 -16.18
N ASN A 114 -1.84 21.16 -15.86
CA ASN A 114 -2.80 20.69 -16.87
C ASN A 114 -3.75 21.78 -17.39
N GLU A 115 -3.85 22.96 -16.76
CA GLU A 115 -4.66 24.08 -17.27
C GLU A 115 -4.17 24.65 -18.61
N GLN A 116 -2.94 24.36 -19.04
CA GLN A 116 -2.39 24.83 -20.32
C GLN A 116 -2.53 23.85 -21.49
N THR A 117 -3.00 22.61 -21.28
CA THR A 117 -3.07 21.65 -22.38
C THR A 117 -4.30 20.74 -22.28
N MET A 118 -5.16 20.87 -23.29
CA MET A 118 -6.31 20.01 -23.62
C MET A 118 -7.62 20.22 -22.86
N TRP A 119 -8.48 21.01 -23.52
CA TRP A 119 -9.91 20.76 -23.59
C TRP A 119 -10.17 19.35 -24.15
N SER A 120 -10.28 18.34 -23.30
CA SER A 120 -10.72 17.01 -23.71
C SER A 120 -12.23 16.86 -23.51
N LYS A 121 -12.90 16.55 -24.63
CA LYS A 121 -14.33 16.27 -24.77
C LYS A 121 -14.86 15.42 -23.62
N ARG A 122 -15.89 15.94 -22.93
CA ARG A 122 -16.69 15.20 -21.95
C ARG A 122 -17.26 13.95 -22.61
N ALA A 123 -16.92 12.77 -22.09
CA ALA A 123 -17.68 11.56 -22.36
C ALA A 123 -19.00 11.65 -21.58
N ASN A 124 -20.13 11.59 -22.28
CA ASN A 124 -21.45 11.44 -21.66
C ASN A 124 -21.48 10.14 -20.87
N GLY A 125 -21.64 10.25 -19.55
CA GLY A 125 -21.91 9.10 -18.69
C GLY A 125 -23.38 8.75 -18.74
N VAL A 126 -23.70 7.51 -19.11
CA VAL A 126 -24.93 6.83 -18.67
C VAL A 126 -24.66 5.33 -18.61
N ALA A 127 -24.69 4.78 -17.40
CA ALA A 127 -24.98 3.36 -17.17
C ALA A 127 -25.74 3.26 -15.83
N GLN A 128 -27.02 3.62 -15.87
CA GLN A 128 -28.04 3.04 -15.00
C GLN A 128 -28.95 2.20 -15.91
N ASN A 129 -29.31 1.00 -15.44
CA ASN A 129 -30.20 0.07 -16.10
C ASN A 129 -31.56 0.70 -16.40
N GLU A 130 -32.03 0.59 -17.64
CA GLU A 130 -33.43 0.34 -17.97
C GLU A 130 -33.55 -0.20 -19.42
N GLN A 131 -34.55 -1.04 -19.66
CA GLN A 131 -34.68 -1.90 -20.84
C GLN A 131 -35.28 -1.20 -22.08
N VAL A 132 -34.90 -1.73 -23.24
CA VAL A 132 -35.56 -1.78 -24.58
C VAL A 132 -36.14 -0.50 -25.19
N GLU A 133 -35.58 -0.03 -26.31
CA GLU A 133 -36.03 -0.44 -27.65
C GLU A 133 -35.07 0.05 -28.75
N GLN A 134 -35.11 -0.66 -29.87
CA GLN A 134 -34.16 -0.65 -30.96
C GLN A 134 -34.40 0.53 -31.91
N LEU A 135 -33.35 1.25 -32.31
CA LEU A 135 -33.27 1.74 -33.69
C LEU A 135 -31.83 1.64 -34.23
N LYS A 136 -31.75 0.87 -35.30
CA LYS A 136 -30.61 0.58 -36.17
C LYS A 136 -30.03 1.89 -36.72
N MET A 137 -28.72 1.94 -36.98
CA MET A 137 -28.18 2.20 -38.32
C MET A 137 -26.63 2.11 -38.34
N SER A 138 -26.15 1.22 -39.23
CA SER A 138 -24.92 1.25 -40.04
C SER A 138 -23.51 1.37 -39.39
N LYS A 139 -22.78 0.23 -39.41
CA LYS A 139 -21.34 0.09 -39.75
C LYS A 139 -21.15 0.25 -41.29
N PRO A 140 -19.94 0.28 -41.92
CA PRO A 140 -18.58 -0.04 -41.44
C PRO A 140 -17.52 1.05 -41.81
N ILE A 141 -16.22 0.94 -41.49
CA ILE A 141 -15.13 0.22 -42.22
C ILE A 141 -13.88 0.17 -41.32
N PRO A 142 -13.04 -0.88 -41.40
CA PRO A 142 -11.92 -1.13 -40.49
C PRO A 142 -10.59 -0.56 -41.02
N GLU A 143 -9.63 -0.32 -40.12
CA GLU A 143 -8.22 -0.27 -40.49
C GLU A 143 -7.36 -1.01 -39.46
N THR A 144 -6.74 -2.06 -39.97
CA THR A 144 -5.75 -2.93 -39.36
C THR A 144 -4.39 -2.26 -39.47
N THR A 145 -3.62 -2.17 -38.39
CA THR A 145 -2.15 -2.22 -38.46
C THR A 145 -1.60 -2.81 -37.17
N GLN A 146 -0.97 -3.98 -37.29
CA GLN A 146 -0.03 -4.52 -36.32
C GLN A 146 1.34 -3.91 -36.60
N GLU A 147 2.12 -3.56 -35.58
CA GLU A 147 3.56 -3.79 -35.60
C GLU A 147 4.20 -3.74 -34.20
N THR A 148 5.41 -4.30 -34.16
CA THR A 148 6.06 -5.03 -33.07
C THR A 148 7.07 -4.18 -32.29
N THR A 149 7.20 -4.48 -30.99
CA THR A 149 8.34 -4.33 -30.04
C THR A 149 9.40 -3.23 -30.26
N SER A 150 9.66 -2.43 -29.21
CA SER A 150 11.01 -2.06 -28.78
C SER A 150 11.02 -1.53 -27.33
N GLU A 151 11.98 -2.02 -26.55
CA GLU A 151 12.37 -1.54 -25.22
C GLU A 151 12.87 -0.08 -25.28
N THR A 152 12.65 0.74 -24.23
CA THR A 152 13.61 1.76 -23.75
C THR A 152 13.14 2.35 -22.40
N SER A 153 13.98 2.12 -21.39
CA SER A 153 14.44 3.02 -20.31
C SER A 153 13.58 4.21 -19.86
N THR A 154 13.19 4.13 -18.59
CA THR A 154 13.21 5.18 -17.54
C THR A 154 13.39 6.64 -17.97
N ARG A 155 12.42 7.48 -17.59
CA ARG A 155 12.62 8.79 -16.94
C ARG A 155 11.28 9.30 -16.39
N ASP A 156 11.00 8.93 -15.14
CA ASP A 156 10.24 9.77 -14.22
C ASP A 156 11.21 10.87 -13.74
N ILE A 157 10.95 12.13 -14.08
CA ILE A 157 11.49 13.27 -13.35
C ILE A 157 10.42 14.35 -13.33
N LEU A 158 9.92 14.68 -12.14
CA LEU A 158 9.75 16.04 -11.61
C LEU A 158 9.18 15.99 -10.18
N SER A 159 10.06 15.76 -9.20
CA SER A 159 9.85 16.15 -7.80
C SER A 159 11.18 16.71 -7.28
N GLY A 160 11.24 18.03 -7.04
CA GLY A 160 12.27 18.66 -6.20
C GLY A 160 11.74 18.67 -4.76
N ASN A 161 12.49 18.38 -3.71
CA ASN A 161 13.86 18.79 -3.35
C ASN A 161 14.36 17.86 -2.19
N PRO A 162 15.52 18.13 -1.56
CA PRO A 162 16.84 17.55 -1.78
C PRO A 162 17.16 16.30 -0.90
N THR A 163 18.12 15.49 -1.36
CA THR A 163 18.85 14.44 -0.60
C THR A 163 18.05 13.30 0.05
N VAL A 164 17.32 12.52 -0.74
CA VAL A 164 16.95 11.14 -0.35
C VAL A 164 17.42 10.22 -1.45
N SER A 165 18.44 9.40 -1.17
CA SER A 165 18.89 8.36 -2.10
C SER A 165 17.67 7.54 -2.56
N PRO A 166 17.47 7.34 -3.88
CA PRO A 166 16.29 6.63 -4.39
C PRO A 166 16.23 5.23 -3.77
N ILE A 167 15.05 4.84 -3.28
CA ILE A 167 14.85 3.53 -2.64
C ILE A 167 15.21 2.43 -3.66
N PRO A 168 16.18 1.54 -3.35
CA PRO A 168 16.71 0.57 -4.30
C PRO A 168 15.83 -0.70 -4.38
N TYR A 169 14.55 -0.56 -4.77
CA TYR A 169 13.59 -1.69 -4.84
C TYR A 169 14.09 -2.85 -5.71
N LYS A 170 14.71 -2.51 -6.84
CA LYS A 170 15.25 -3.50 -7.78
C LYS A 170 16.36 -4.32 -7.12
N GLU A 171 17.20 -3.70 -6.32
CA GLU A 171 18.31 -4.37 -5.64
C GLU A 171 17.81 -5.26 -4.50
N ILE A 172 16.91 -4.74 -3.65
CA ILE A 172 16.34 -5.49 -2.52
C ILE A 172 15.61 -6.75 -3.01
N ILE A 173 14.73 -6.60 -4.02
CA ILE A 173 13.96 -7.72 -4.55
C ILE A 173 14.83 -8.64 -5.41
N GLY A 174 15.80 -8.10 -6.13
CA GLY A 174 16.79 -8.88 -6.86
C GLY A 174 17.57 -9.82 -5.92
N TYR A 175 18.03 -9.29 -4.78
CA TYR A 175 18.75 -10.07 -3.78
C TYR A 175 17.90 -11.18 -3.17
N LEU A 176 16.63 -10.89 -2.84
CA LEU A 176 15.70 -11.92 -2.38
C LEU A 176 15.50 -13.04 -3.42
N ASN A 177 15.34 -12.66 -4.69
CA ASN A 177 15.16 -13.62 -5.77
C ASN A 177 16.37 -14.53 -5.95
N GLU A 178 17.57 -13.96 -5.90
CA GLU A 178 18.84 -14.68 -5.98
C GLU A 178 18.98 -15.67 -4.81
N LYS A 179 18.73 -15.23 -3.58
CA LYS A 179 18.89 -16.06 -2.37
C LYS A 179 17.84 -17.16 -2.23
N ALA A 180 16.58 -16.86 -2.55
CA ALA A 180 15.47 -17.80 -2.38
C ALA A 180 15.16 -18.64 -3.63
N GLY A 181 15.88 -18.42 -4.75
CA GLY A 181 15.60 -19.06 -6.04
C GLY A 181 14.20 -18.71 -6.58
N LYS A 182 13.74 -17.48 -6.34
CA LYS A 182 12.40 -17.00 -6.74
C LYS A 182 12.49 -15.91 -7.79
N GLN A 183 11.35 -15.50 -8.35
CA GLN A 183 11.27 -14.47 -9.40
C GLN A 183 10.18 -13.43 -9.13
N PHE A 184 10.24 -12.79 -7.96
CA PHE A 184 9.35 -11.69 -7.61
C PHE A 184 9.63 -10.44 -8.45
N LYS A 185 8.57 -9.74 -8.84
CA LYS A 185 8.69 -8.46 -9.57
C LYS A 185 8.94 -7.30 -8.61
N HIS A 186 10.01 -6.56 -8.84
CA HIS A 186 10.41 -5.40 -8.05
C HIS A 186 9.42 -4.21 -8.14
N ASN A 187 8.55 -4.20 -9.15
CA ASN A 187 7.58 -3.11 -9.38
C ASN A 187 6.19 -3.37 -8.78
N THR A 188 6.01 -4.47 -8.06
CA THR A 188 4.72 -4.82 -7.46
C THR A 188 4.36 -3.84 -6.35
N GLY A 189 3.16 -3.25 -6.40
CA GLY A 189 2.72 -2.24 -5.43
C GLY A 189 2.76 -2.72 -3.97
N LYS A 190 2.42 -3.98 -3.70
CA LYS A 190 2.49 -4.56 -2.35
C LYS A 190 3.93 -4.65 -1.82
N SER A 191 4.86 -5.16 -2.64
CA SER A 191 6.29 -5.25 -2.29
C SER A 191 6.89 -3.87 -2.07
N LYS A 192 6.55 -2.89 -2.92
CA LYS A 192 6.98 -1.51 -2.77
C LYS A 192 6.52 -0.89 -1.46
N ARG A 193 5.22 -1.03 -1.12
CA ARG A 193 4.67 -0.51 0.14
C ARG A 193 5.37 -1.08 1.37
N CYS A 194 5.68 -2.38 1.37
CA CYS A 194 6.40 -3.00 2.48
C CYS A 194 7.84 -2.48 2.61
N ILE A 195 8.54 -2.27 1.49
CA ILE A 195 9.90 -1.72 1.48
C ILE A 195 9.89 -0.23 1.87
N GLU A 196 8.96 0.56 1.34
CA GLU A 196 8.78 1.98 1.66
C GLU A 196 8.50 2.19 3.14
N ALA A 197 7.60 1.40 3.72
CA ALA A 197 7.28 1.48 5.14
C ALA A 197 8.56 1.33 5.99
N ARG A 198 9.39 0.32 5.68
CA ARG A 198 10.67 0.12 6.39
C ARG A 198 11.70 1.19 6.10
N TRP A 199 11.76 1.68 4.87
CA TRP A 199 12.69 2.75 4.51
C TRP A 199 12.40 4.05 5.29
N ASN A 200 11.12 4.33 5.53
CA ASN A 200 10.66 5.48 6.32
C ASN A 200 10.83 5.28 7.85
N GLU A 201 11.02 4.04 8.30
CA GLU A 201 11.41 3.68 9.68
C GLU A 201 12.94 3.70 9.86
N ASP A 202 13.67 4.37 8.97
CA ASP A 202 15.13 4.49 8.94
C ASP A 202 15.95 3.23 8.63
N PHE A 203 15.31 2.13 8.23
CA PHE A 203 16.03 0.97 7.71
C PHE A 203 16.62 1.24 6.32
N ARG A 204 17.79 0.68 6.04
CA ARG A 204 18.51 0.85 4.78
C ARG A 204 18.81 -0.50 4.15
N LEU A 205 19.33 -0.46 2.92
CA LEU A 205 19.57 -1.61 2.05
C LEU A 205 20.23 -2.80 2.77
N ASP A 206 21.23 -2.54 3.62
CA ASP A 206 21.96 -3.58 4.36
C ASP A 206 21.06 -4.32 5.36
N ASP A 207 20.11 -3.63 6.01
CA ASP A 207 19.13 -4.25 6.90
C ASP A 207 18.21 -5.21 6.14
N PHE A 208 17.78 -4.83 4.93
CA PHE A 208 16.98 -5.71 4.08
C PHE A 208 17.77 -6.94 3.66
N LYS A 209 19.03 -6.77 3.24
CA LYS A 209 19.92 -7.89 2.88
C LYS A 209 20.11 -8.83 4.07
N LYS A 210 20.35 -8.28 5.26
CA LYS A 210 20.50 -9.07 6.50
C LYS A 210 19.24 -9.89 6.82
N VAL A 211 18.04 -9.29 6.77
CA VAL A 211 16.78 -10.03 6.99
C VAL A 211 16.59 -11.15 5.96
N ILE A 212 16.92 -10.89 4.69
CA ILE A 212 16.87 -11.90 3.63
C ILE A 212 17.81 -13.06 3.94
N ASP A 213 19.06 -12.78 4.34
CA ASP A 213 20.05 -13.81 4.64
C ASP A 213 19.64 -14.65 5.87
N ILE A 214 19.18 -14.00 6.95
CA ILE A 214 18.69 -14.68 8.16
C ILE A 214 17.56 -15.65 7.80
N LYS A 215 16.52 -15.14 7.13
CA LYS A 215 15.31 -15.94 6.86
C LYS A 215 15.49 -16.96 5.75
N THR A 216 16.31 -16.67 4.75
CA THR A 216 16.64 -17.67 3.74
C THR A 216 17.40 -18.83 4.37
N SER A 217 18.37 -18.55 5.25
CA SER A 217 19.11 -19.61 5.94
C SER A 217 18.23 -20.47 6.84
N GLU A 218 17.21 -19.88 7.47
CA GLU A 218 16.27 -20.58 8.35
C GLU A 218 15.20 -21.37 7.59
N TRP A 219 14.67 -20.82 6.50
CA TRP A 219 13.45 -21.34 5.87
C TRP A 219 13.67 -22.07 4.56
N LEU A 220 14.77 -21.82 3.85
CA LEU A 220 15.05 -22.47 2.57
C LEU A 220 15.21 -24.00 2.78
N GLY A 221 14.53 -24.81 1.96
CA GLY A 221 14.55 -26.27 2.10
C GLY A 221 13.67 -26.82 3.22
N THR A 222 12.91 -25.97 3.94
CA THR A 222 11.95 -26.39 4.97
C THR A 222 10.51 -26.15 4.52
N SER A 223 9.53 -26.61 5.30
CA SER A 223 8.11 -26.29 5.07
C SER A 223 7.78 -24.78 5.16
N GLN A 224 8.70 -23.97 5.71
CA GLN A 224 8.56 -22.54 5.86
C GLN A 224 9.05 -21.75 4.64
N GLU A 225 9.69 -22.40 3.64
CA GLU A 225 10.20 -21.75 2.42
C GLU A 225 9.12 -20.93 1.68
N LYS A 226 7.85 -21.38 1.74
CA LYS A 226 6.70 -20.67 1.15
C LYS A 226 6.49 -19.25 1.68
N TYR A 227 7.11 -18.90 2.81
CA TYR A 227 7.06 -17.58 3.44
C TYR A 227 8.25 -16.68 3.05
N LEU A 228 9.20 -17.16 2.24
CA LEU A 228 10.27 -16.34 1.65
C LEU A 228 9.72 -15.45 0.52
N ARG A 229 8.92 -14.44 0.91
CA ARG A 229 8.29 -13.48 -0.01
C ARG A 229 8.36 -12.06 0.57
N PRO A 230 8.32 -11.02 -0.28
CA PRO A 230 8.49 -9.63 0.17
C PRO A 230 7.49 -9.22 1.27
N GLU A 231 6.23 -9.60 1.14
CA GLU A 231 5.18 -9.25 2.11
C GLU A 231 5.43 -9.83 3.50
N THR A 232 6.07 -11.00 3.58
CA THR A 232 6.32 -11.67 4.85
C THR A 232 7.61 -11.16 5.48
N LEU A 233 8.69 -11.08 4.69
CA LEU A 233 9.99 -10.62 5.17
C LEU A 233 9.96 -9.14 5.56
N PHE A 234 9.28 -8.32 4.76
CA PHE A 234 9.17 -6.86 4.97
C PHE A 234 7.81 -6.47 5.56
N GLY A 235 7.15 -7.41 6.24
CA GLY A 235 5.93 -7.17 7.02
C GLY A 235 6.24 -6.67 8.44
N THR A 236 5.25 -6.49 9.31
CA THR A 236 5.40 -5.87 10.66
C THR A 236 6.45 -6.51 11.59
N LYS A 237 6.96 -7.70 11.26
CA LYS A 237 7.99 -8.42 12.03
C LYS A 237 9.43 -8.15 11.58
N PHE A 238 9.65 -7.21 10.67
CA PHE A 238 10.95 -6.95 10.05
C PHE A 238 12.07 -6.69 11.06
N GLU A 239 11.86 -5.76 12.01
CA GLU A 239 12.85 -5.47 13.06
C GLU A 239 13.15 -6.71 13.93
N GLY A 240 12.10 -7.50 14.22
CA GLY A 240 12.26 -8.77 14.92
C GLY A 240 13.11 -9.79 14.14
N TYR A 241 13.01 -9.81 12.81
CA TYR A 241 13.86 -10.65 11.98
C TYR A 241 15.29 -10.11 11.88
N LEU A 242 15.46 -8.79 11.85
CA LEU A 242 16.77 -8.13 11.79
C LEU A 242 17.61 -8.40 13.05
N ASN A 243 16.94 -8.47 14.20
CA ASN A 243 17.52 -8.69 15.52
C ASN A 243 17.50 -10.16 15.96
N GLN A 244 17.06 -11.09 15.10
CA GLN A 244 17.05 -12.50 15.44
C GLN A 244 18.48 -13.02 15.56
N GLU A 245 18.79 -13.65 16.70
CA GLU A 245 20.06 -14.35 16.86
C GLU A 245 20.14 -15.47 15.83
N THR A 246 21.02 -15.31 14.84
CA THR A 246 21.43 -16.43 14.01
C THR A 246 22.19 -17.35 14.94
N ASN A 247 21.69 -18.58 15.14
CA ASN A 247 22.48 -19.68 15.68
C ASN A 247 23.60 -20.02 14.69
N THR A 248 24.55 -19.11 14.50
CA THR A 248 25.92 -19.49 14.22
C THR A 248 26.33 -20.21 15.49
N GLN A 249 26.35 -21.54 15.43
CA GLN A 249 26.83 -22.39 16.50
C GLN A 249 27.98 -21.68 17.26
N PRO A 250 27.86 -21.34 18.55
CA PRO A 250 29.04 -21.18 19.36
C PRO A 250 29.76 -22.52 19.29
N ASN A 251 31.05 -22.49 18.92
CA ASN A 251 31.96 -23.63 18.95
C ASN A 251 31.53 -24.61 20.05
N ASN A 252 30.90 -25.72 19.66
CA ASN A 252 30.74 -26.82 20.58
C ASN A 252 32.15 -27.40 20.75
N PRO A 253 32.81 -27.24 21.91
CA PRO A 253 34.17 -27.75 22.10
C PRO A 253 34.25 -29.29 21.96
N TYR A 254 33.11 -29.97 21.85
CA TYR A 254 33.00 -31.41 21.66
C TYR A 254 32.79 -31.86 20.20
N ALA A 255 32.53 -30.95 19.25
CA ALA A 255 32.34 -31.35 17.84
C ALA A 255 33.63 -31.88 17.20
N ASN A 256 34.79 -31.35 17.63
CA ASN A 256 36.11 -31.77 17.13
C ASN A 256 36.72 -32.93 17.93
N ALA A 257 36.02 -33.49 18.92
CA ALA A 257 36.55 -34.56 19.78
C ALA A 257 36.49 -35.95 19.11
N PHE A 258 35.59 -36.16 18.15
CA PHE A 258 35.45 -37.43 17.44
C PHE A 258 36.37 -37.56 16.22
N GLU A 259 36.76 -36.45 15.57
CA GLU A 259 37.72 -36.48 14.45
C GLU A 259 39.18 -36.52 14.90
N ASN A 260 39.49 -36.06 16.13
CA ASN A 260 40.85 -36.06 16.69
C ASN A 260 41.14 -37.27 17.61
N ALA A 261 40.19 -38.19 17.78
CA ALA A 261 40.45 -39.43 18.50
C ALA A 261 41.36 -40.31 17.63
N GLN A 262 42.66 -40.29 17.93
CA GLN A 262 43.59 -41.28 17.40
C GLN A 262 43.06 -42.68 17.74
N PRO A 263 43.14 -43.66 16.82
CA PRO A 263 42.75 -45.03 17.12
C PRO A 263 43.55 -45.47 18.36
N LEU A 264 42.85 -45.92 19.41
CA LEU A 264 43.49 -46.51 20.57
C LEU A 264 44.25 -47.75 20.09
N ASP A 265 45.58 -47.74 20.25
CA ASP A 265 46.43 -48.92 20.07
C ASP A 265 45.98 -50.00 21.04
N ILE A 266 45.32 -51.03 20.50
CA ILE A 266 44.80 -52.18 21.24
C ILE A 266 45.96 -53.07 21.74
N GLU A 267 47.21 -52.80 21.33
CA GLU A 267 48.38 -53.62 21.63
C GLU A 267 48.99 -53.40 23.03
N ASN A 268 48.47 -52.48 23.85
CA ASN A 268 49.08 -52.17 25.15
C ASN A 268 48.10 -52.10 26.33
N LEU A 269 47.16 -53.04 26.39
CA LEU A 269 46.33 -53.26 27.58
C LEU A 269 47.06 -54.20 28.55
N PRO A 270 47.29 -53.81 29.82
CA PRO A 270 47.84 -54.71 30.81
C PRO A 270 46.83 -55.82 31.10
N PHE A 271 47.31 -57.06 31.04
CA PHE A 271 46.58 -58.28 31.40
C PHE A 271 46.11 -58.27 32.86
#